data_AF-B2WJJ6-F1
#
_entry.id   AF-B2WJJ6-F1
#
_cell.length_a   1.000
_cell.length_b   1.000
_cell.length_c   1.000
_cell.angle_alpha   90.00
_cell.angle_beta   90.00
_cell.angle_gamma   90.00
#
_symmetry.space_group_name_H-M   'P 1'
#
loop_
_entity.id
_entity.type
_entity.pdbx_description
1 polymer ?
#
loop_
_entity_poly.entity_id
_entity_poly.type
_entity_poly.pdbx_seq_one_letter_code
_entity_poly.pdbx_strand_id
1 'polypeptide(L)'
;MGYLGFGELGTICNYAKLLYEERAGTMRNNRRLSTASEPTMTKSTTRKPQTYGKLHKPPTVQSLHERPRNRLQKRRPASLMHAVPQTTYLFVLEYDPYPHNSQPSTFLGVYSSIDTVTADAFRHGAYSFSKEGLLDGSEYLSPTGRIKIVSHAVQSMGVSAVLPEDNSSPKQPDRPMRLDIPHPQASRFDSQQDISGSTTSNTTVFLALHEGPKSAFCVGLYTTKALAWGACLKDKAWLEVSDALVEEERDVLEGDMPQISARLVGNGRHKWFVKAFDVDGKEG
;
A
#
# COMPACT_ATOMS: atom_id res chain seq x y z
N MET A 1 -11.86 -48.50 22.38
CA MET A 1 -11.57 -49.04 21.04
C MET A 1 -12.50 -48.36 20.06
N GLY A 2 -11.96 -47.49 19.21
CA GLY A 2 -12.73 -46.69 18.25
C GLY A 2 -11.82 -45.67 17.59
N TYR A 3 -11.12 -46.13 16.55
CA TYR A 3 -10.20 -45.38 15.69
C TYR A 3 -11.01 -44.36 14.87
N LEU A 4 -10.66 -43.07 14.90
CA LEU A 4 -11.12 -42.07 13.93
C LEU A 4 -9.94 -41.71 13.05
N GLY A 5 -10.01 -42.13 11.78
CA GLY A 5 -9.02 -41.86 10.76
C GLY A 5 -9.00 -40.39 10.39
N PHE A 6 -7.82 -39.79 10.53
CA PHE A 6 -7.45 -38.55 9.85
C PHE A 6 -7.28 -38.84 8.36
N GLY A 7 -8.18 -38.33 7.53
CA GLY A 7 -8.04 -38.27 6.09
C GLY A 7 -8.68 -36.98 5.58
N GLU A 8 -7.99 -36.29 4.66
CA GLU A 8 -8.49 -35.15 3.86
C GLU A 8 -8.32 -33.72 4.40
N LEU A 9 -7.10 -33.35 4.83
CA LEU A 9 -6.67 -31.94 4.92
C LEU A 9 -5.40 -31.64 4.08
N GLY A 10 -5.17 -32.41 3.02
CA GLY A 10 -3.94 -32.34 2.21
C GLY A 10 -4.04 -31.64 0.84
N THR A 11 -5.18 -31.07 0.47
CA THR A 11 -5.47 -30.72 -0.93
C THR A 11 -5.27 -29.23 -1.31
N ILE A 12 -5.26 -28.29 -0.36
CA ILE A 12 -5.13 -26.86 -0.68
C ILE A 12 -3.65 -26.42 -0.81
N CYS A 13 -2.73 -27.03 -0.06
CA CYS A 13 -1.30 -26.69 -0.13
C CYS A 13 -0.56 -27.22 -1.37
N ASN A 14 -1.17 -28.12 -2.15
CA ASN A 14 -0.52 -28.69 -3.34
C ASN A 14 -0.64 -27.79 -4.58
N TYR A 15 -1.64 -26.92 -4.65
CA TYR A 15 -1.84 -26.06 -5.83
C TYR A 15 -0.76 -24.99 -5.97
N ALA A 16 -0.39 -24.34 -4.87
CA ALA A 16 0.68 -23.34 -4.85
C ALA A 16 2.07 -23.96 -5.16
N LYS A 17 2.31 -25.20 -4.70
CA LYS A 17 3.54 -25.94 -4.99
C LYS A 17 3.64 -26.33 -6.47
N LEU A 18 2.54 -26.79 -7.07
CA LEU A 18 2.47 -27.14 -8.50
C LEU A 18 2.79 -25.94 -9.40
N LEU A 19 2.18 -24.78 -9.14
CA LEU A 19 2.45 -23.55 -9.91
C LEU A 19 3.91 -23.07 -9.77
N TYR A 20 4.51 -23.26 -8.59
CA TYR A 20 5.91 -22.90 -8.37
C TYR A 20 6.87 -23.86 -9.10
N GLU A 21 6.61 -25.16 -9.07
CA GLU A 21 7.42 -26.17 -9.76
C GLU A 21 7.33 -26.07 -11.29
N GLU A 22 6.14 -25.76 -11.84
CA GLU A 22 5.95 -25.51 -13.28
C GLU A 22 6.75 -24.28 -13.77
N ARG A 23 6.77 -23.21 -12.96
CA ARG A 23 7.55 -21.99 -13.27
C ARG A 23 9.06 -22.21 -13.11
N ALA A 24 9.48 -23.04 -12.17
CA ALA A 24 10.88 -23.41 -12.00
C ALA A 24 11.40 -24.32 -13.13
N GLY A 25 10.56 -25.23 -13.64
CA GLY A 25 10.90 -26.12 -14.75
C GLY A 25 11.13 -25.39 -16.08
N THR A 26 10.27 -24.42 -16.40
CA THR A 26 10.36 -23.64 -17.66
C THR A 26 11.61 -22.74 -17.71
N MET A 27 12.03 -22.17 -16.58
CA MET A 27 13.28 -21.40 -16.47
C MET A 27 14.55 -22.26 -16.62
N ARG A 28 14.49 -23.54 -16.24
CA ARG A 28 15.64 -24.46 -16.33
C ARG A 28 15.86 -25.02 -17.74
N ASN A 29 14.79 -25.23 -18.51
CA ASN A 29 14.90 -25.73 -19.89
C ASN A 29 15.42 -24.66 -20.87
N ASN A 30 15.08 -23.38 -20.68
CA ASN A 30 15.56 -22.31 -21.56
C ASN A 30 17.06 -21.98 -21.39
N ARG A 31 17.71 -22.45 -20.31
CA ARG A 31 19.17 -22.29 -20.10
C ARG A 31 20.02 -23.44 -20.64
N ARG A 32 19.43 -24.56 -21.10
CA ARG A 32 20.18 -25.74 -21.55
C ARG A 32 20.25 -25.92 -23.08
N LEU A 33 19.69 -25.02 -23.87
CA LEU A 33 19.67 -25.10 -25.34
C LEU A 33 20.59 -24.07 -26.03
N SER A 34 21.54 -23.46 -25.32
CA SER A 34 22.49 -22.50 -25.91
C SER A 34 23.93 -22.81 -25.51
N THR A 35 24.40 -24.02 -25.84
CA THR A 35 25.82 -24.39 -25.82
C THR A 35 26.10 -25.47 -26.87
N ALA A 36 26.51 -25.04 -28.06
CA ALA A 36 27.29 -25.85 -29.00
C ALA A 36 28.36 -24.94 -29.65
N SER A 37 29.52 -24.94 -29.00
CA SER A 37 30.89 -24.78 -29.53
C SER A 37 31.10 -25.60 -30.82
N GLU A 38 32.02 -25.35 -31.76
CA GLU A 38 33.25 -24.54 -31.85
C GLU A 38 33.78 -24.57 -33.32
N PRO A 39 34.85 -23.83 -33.67
CA PRO A 39 35.36 -23.58 -35.02
C PRO A 39 36.51 -24.51 -35.43
N THR A 40 36.82 -24.61 -36.73
CA THR A 40 38.17 -25.03 -37.17
C THR A 40 38.50 -24.50 -38.57
N MET A 41 39.58 -23.71 -38.66
CA MET A 41 40.26 -23.39 -39.92
C MET A 41 41.31 -24.44 -40.24
N THR A 42 41.34 -24.95 -41.48
CA THR A 42 42.58 -25.46 -42.09
C THR A 42 42.63 -25.21 -43.60
N LYS A 43 43.76 -24.61 -43.98
CA LYS A 43 44.40 -24.39 -45.29
C LYS A 43 44.16 -25.51 -46.33
N SER A 44 44.03 -25.16 -47.62
CA SER A 44 45.14 -25.26 -48.60
C SER A 44 44.72 -25.13 -50.09
N THR A 45 45.58 -24.42 -50.82
CA THR A 45 46.08 -24.69 -52.19
C THR A 45 45.24 -24.51 -53.47
N THR A 46 45.71 -23.52 -54.26
CA THR A 46 46.04 -23.55 -55.70
C THR A 46 44.92 -23.52 -56.76
N ARG A 47 44.81 -22.41 -57.52
CA ARG A 47 45.43 -22.17 -58.86
C ARG A 47 44.97 -20.80 -59.42
N LYS A 48 45.91 -20.02 -59.98
CA LYS A 48 45.71 -18.80 -60.79
C LYS A 48 45.29 -19.19 -62.24
N PRO A 49 45.18 -18.29 -63.26
CA PRO A 49 44.99 -16.81 -63.31
C PRO A 49 43.83 -16.38 -64.26
N GLN A 50 43.42 -15.10 -64.27
CA GLN A 50 43.18 -14.34 -65.51
C GLN A 50 42.88 -12.86 -65.25
N THR A 51 43.80 -12.01 -65.71
CA THR A 51 43.64 -10.59 -66.00
C THR A 51 42.80 -10.41 -67.28
N TYR A 52 41.92 -9.40 -67.32
CA TYR A 52 41.72 -8.43 -68.44
C TYR A 52 40.41 -7.66 -68.21
N GLY A 53 40.43 -6.33 -68.41
CA GLY A 53 39.19 -5.56 -68.59
C GLY A 53 39.24 -4.14 -68.02
N LYS A 54 39.42 -3.17 -68.90
CA LYS A 54 39.59 -1.74 -68.63
C LYS A 54 38.27 -1.06 -68.21
N LEU A 55 38.44 0.03 -67.45
CA LEU A 55 37.58 1.21 -67.26
C LEU A 55 36.12 1.13 -67.76
N HIS A 56 35.17 1.19 -66.83
CA HIS A 56 33.92 1.90 -67.07
C HIS A 56 33.44 2.65 -65.81
N LYS A 57 33.59 3.98 -65.89
CA LYS A 57 32.88 5.08 -65.17
C LYS A 57 33.16 5.24 -63.66
N PRO A 58 33.56 6.44 -63.18
CA PRO A 58 33.50 6.73 -61.75
C PRO A 58 32.03 6.74 -61.29
N PRO A 59 31.72 6.31 -60.05
CA PRO A 59 30.36 6.35 -59.54
C PRO A 59 29.89 7.80 -59.39
N THR A 60 28.72 8.09 -59.94
CA THR A 60 28.02 9.36 -59.80
C THR A 60 27.65 9.57 -58.33
N VAL A 61 28.25 10.59 -57.70
CA VAL A 61 27.90 10.98 -56.32
C VAL A 61 26.54 11.67 -56.34
N GLN A 62 25.49 10.93 -55.96
CA GLN A 62 24.20 11.55 -55.63
C GLN A 62 24.39 12.31 -54.31
N SER A 63 24.18 13.62 -54.34
CA SER A 63 24.16 14.47 -53.15
C SER A 63 23.06 13.99 -52.21
N LEU A 64 23.47 13.31 -51.13
CA LEU A 64 22.60 13.02 -49.99
C LEU A 64 22.12 14.35 -49.43
N HIS A 65 20.86 14.68 -49.72
CA HIS A 65 20.16 15.78 -49.08
C HIS A 65 20.31 15.68 -47.57
N GLU A 66 20.96 16.67 -46.98
CA GLU A 66 21.00 16.86 -45.54
C GLU A 66 19.59 17.28 -45.07
N ARG A 67 18.78 16.29 -44.67
CA ARG A 67 17.49 16.57 -44.02
C ARG A 67 17.78 17.19 -42.64
N PRO A 68 17.25 18.38 -42.32
CA PRO A 68 17.36 18.89 -40.96
C PRO A 68 16.54 17.99 -40.02
N ARG A 69 17.23 17.19 -39.21
CA ARG A 69 16.63 16.43 -38.11
C ARG A 69 16.24 17.41 -37.01
N ASN A 70 15.05 17.98 -37.12
CA ASN A 70 14.41 18.67 -36.01
C ASN A 70 13.89 17.60 -35.02
N ARG A 71 14.80 17.01 -34.25
CA ARG A 71 14.43 16.14 -33.13
C ARG A 71 14.02 17.03 -31.98
N LEU A 72 12.73 17.03 -31.67
CA LEU A 72 12.17 17.58 -30.44
C LEU A 72 12.89 16.93 -29.25
N GLN A 73 13.94 17.58 -28.74
CA GLN A 73 14.59 17.14 -27.52
C GLN A 73 13.62 17.43 -26.38
N LYS A 74 12.89 16.40 -25.93
CA LYS A 74 12.22 16.42 -24.63
C LYS A 74 13.31 16.71 -23.60
N ARG A 75 13.39 17.96 -23.14
CA ARG A 75 14.08 18.31 -21.91
C ARG A 75 13.44 17.45 -20.83
N ARG A 76 14.11 16.36 -20.45
CA ARG A 76 13.79 15.71 -19.19
C ARG A 76 14.15 16.74 -18.12
N PRO A 77 13.20 17.22 -17.31
CA PRO A 77 13.58 18.02 -16.15
C PRO A 77 14.64 17.22 -15.39
N ALA A 78 15.73 17.91 -15.03
CA ALA A 78 16.79 17.32 -14.24
C ALA A 78 16.14 16.58 -13.08
N SER A 79 16.40 15.28 -12.99
CA SER A 79 15.93 14.45 -11.89
C SER A 79 16.47 15.09 -10.63
N LEU A 80 15.63 15.86 -9.93
CA LEU A 80 15.79 16.10 -8.51
C LEU A 80 16.04 14.72 -7.93
N MET A 81 17.22 14.53 -7.35
CA MET A 81 17.51 13.38 -6.52
C MET A 81 16.32 13.26 -5.56
N HIS A 82 15.42 12.31 -5.82
CA HIS A 82 14.32 12.04 -4.92
C HIS A 82 14.98 11.55 -3.63
N ALA A 83 15.16 12.48 -2.68
CA ALA A 83 15.35 12.11 -1.30
C ALA A 83 14.17 11.21 -0.98
N VAL A 84 14.44 9.91 -0.81
CA VAL A 84 13.43 8.95 -0.39
C VAL A 84 12.88 9.50 0.92
N PRO A 85 11.58 9.84 1.02
CA PRO A 85 11.04 10.34 2.27
C PRO A 85 11.27 9.28 3.32
N GLN A 86 11.92 9.66 4.43
CA GLN A 86 12.18 8.75 5.54
C GLN A 86 10.83 8.23 6.05
N THR A 87 10.64 6.90 6.04
CA THR A 87 9.44 6.29 6.60
C THR A 87 9.46 6.49 8.10
N THR A 88 8.59 7.36 8.59
CA THR A 88 8.42 7.60 10.02
C THR A 88 7.57 6.47 10.59
N TYR A 89 8.02 5.87 11.69
CA TYR A 89 7.28 4.85 12.41
C TYR A 89 6.72 5.45 13.69
N LEU A 90 5.46 5.13 13.98
CA LEU A 90 4.79 5.46 15.25
C LEU A 90 4.32 4.17 15.91
N PHE A 91 4.02 4.24 17.20
CA PHE A 91 3.54 3.10 17.98
C PHE A 91 2.05 3.29 18.27
N VAL A 92 1.24 2.30 17.92
CA VAL A 92 -0.19 2.27 18.20
C VAL A 92 -0.41 1.39 19.44
N LEU A 93 -1.17 1.90 20.41
CA LEU A 93 -1.58 1.16 21.59
C LEU A 93 -2.97 0.57 21.37
N GLU A 94 -3.08 -0.75 21.41
CA GLU A 94 -4.32 -1.49 21.18
C GLU A 94 -4.69 -2.30 22.44
N TYR A 95 -5.96 -2.28 22.81
CA TYR A 95 -6.53 -3.10 23.87
C TYR A 95 -7.41 -4.21 23.29
N ASP A 96 -7.13 -5.45 23.66
CA ASP A 96 -7.86 -6.65 23.25
C ASP A 96 -8.54 -7.27 24.49
N PRO A 97 -9.87 -7.19 24.62
CA PRO A 97 -10.59 -7.60 25.82
C PRO A 97 -10.59 -9.13 26.02
N TYR A 98 -10.65 -9.56 27.28
CA TYR A 98 -10.87 -10.95 27.68
C TYR A 98 -12.36 -11.20 27.98
N PRO A 99 -12.96 -12.32 27.55
CA PRO A 99 -12.36 -13.39 26.74
C PRO A 99 -12.04 -12.93 25.31
N HIS A 100 -10.91 -13.38 24.77
CA HIS A 100 -10.46 -13.00 23.43
C HIS A 100 -11.47 -13.37 22.35
N ASN A 101 -11.57 -12.53 21.31
CA ASN A 101 -12.52 -12.68 20.20
C ASN A 101 -14.00 -12.65 20.60
N SER A 102 -14.33 -12.15 21.80
CA SER A 102 -15.71 -11.90 22.21
C SER A 102 -16.19 -10.52 21.82
N GLN A 103 -15.28 -9.55 21.77
CA GLN A 103 -15.53 -8.17 21.37
C GLN A 103 -14.33 -7.65 20.55
N PRO A 104 -14.54 -6.69 19.65
CA PRO A 104 -13.45 -6.09 18.88
C PRO A 104 -12.44 -5.35 19.76
N SER A 105 -11.18 -5.31 19.32
CA SER A 105 -10.13 -4.52 19.96
C SER A 105 -10.45 -3.01 19.93
N THR A 106 -9.91 -2.28 20.90
CA THR A 106 -10.01 -0.81 20.97
C THR A 106 -8.63 -0.17 20.82
N PHE A 107 -8.52 0.87 20.01
CA PHE A 107 -7.28 1.63 19.84
C PHE A 107 -7.26 2.78 20.84
N LEU A 108 -6.26 2.77 21.73
CA LEU A 108 -6.14 3.66 22.87
C LEU A 108 -5.32 4.92 22.57
N GLY A 109 -4.34 4.82 21.66
CA GLY A 109 -3.50 5.98 21.35
C GLY A 109 -2.43 5.73 20.30
N VAL A 110 -1.75 6.80 19.91
CA VAL A 110 -0.61 6.78 18.99
C VAL A 110 0.53 7.60 19.57
N TYR A 111 1.73 7.04 19.54
CA TYR A 111 2.88 7.58 20.27
C TYR A 111 4.13 7.61 19.37
N SER A 112 5.00 8.57 19.66
CA SER A 112 6.24 8.78 18.90
C SER A 112 7.37 7.83 19.29
N SER A 113 7.34 7.29 20.52
CA SER A 113 8.43 6.46 21.05
C SER A 113 7.93 5.26 21.84
N ILE A 114 8.78 4.23 21.96
CA ILE A 114 8.49 3.05 22.77
C ILE A 114 8.31 3.38 24.26
N ASP A 115 9.06 4.37 24.77
CA ASP A 115 9.00 4.77 26.17
C ASP A 115 7.67 5.44 26.51
N THR A 116 7.17 6.30 25.62
CA THR A 116 5.90 7.02 25.81
C THR A 116 4.71 6.07 25.75
N VAL A 117 4.65 5.20 24.74
CA VAL A 117 3.59 4.18 24.64
C VAL A 117 3.62 3.19 25.80
N THR A 118 4.81 2.79 26.27
CA THR A 118 4.94 1.88 27.41
C THR A 118 4.47 2.54 28.71
N ALA A 119 4.83 3.81 28.92
CA ALA A 119 4.34 4.57 30.07
C ALA A 119 2.81 4.69 30.06
N ASP A 120 2.20 4.87 28.90
CA ASP A 120 0.75 4.96 28.77
C ASP A 120 0.05 3.60 28.88
N ALA A 121 0.68 2.52 28.40
CA ALA A 121 0.21 1.16 28.62
C ALA A 121 0.03 0.86 30.13
N PHE A 122 0.97 1.31 30.98
CA PHE A 122 0.83 1.20 32.43
C PHE A 122 -0.34 2.03 32.99
N ARG A 123 -0.60 3.21 32.43
CA ARG A 123 -1.78 4.01 32.82
C ARG A 123 -3.09 3.34 32.46
N HIS A 124 -3.11 2.57 31.37
CA HIS A 124 -4.24 1.72 30.97
C HIS A 124 -4.29 0.36 31.70
N GLY A 125 -3.48 0.16 32.75
CA GLY A 125 -3.56 -1.01 33.61
C GLY A 125 -2.77 -2.22 33.13
N ALA A 126 -1.78 -2.03 32.24
CA ALA A 126 -0.75 -3.04 32.01
C ALA A 126 -0.03 -3.37 33.31
N TYR A 127 0.12 -4.66 33.62
CA TYR A 127 0.78 -5.10 34.86
C TYR A 127 1.96 -6.04 34.62
N SER A 128 1.82 -6.98 33.69
CA SER A 128 2.86 -7.98 33.41
C SER A 128 2.95 -8.25 31.92
N PHE A 129 4.10 -8.67 31.43
CA PHE A 129 4.22 -9.13 30.05
C PHE A 129 3.42 -10.41 29.81
N SER A 130 2.91 -10.56 28.59
CA SER A 130 2.47 -11.87 28.12
C SER A 130 3.67 -12.77 27.80
N LYS A 131 3.43 -14.01 27.40
CA LYS A 131 4.52 -14.91 26.99
C LYS A 131 5.25 -14.35 25.77
N GLU A 132 4.50 -13.80 24.84
CA GLU A 132 4.98 -13.16 23.62
C GLU A 132 5.69 -11.84 23.96
N GLY A 133 5.04 -10.99 24.75
CA GLY A 133 5.60 -9.69 25.14
C GLY A 133 6.84 -9.76 26.02
N LEU A 134 7.10 -10.89 26.70
CA LEU A 134 8.33 -11.08 27.46
C LEU A 134 9.57 -11.10 26.54
N LEU A 135 9.39 -11.43 25.26
CA LEU A 135 10.49 -11.51 24.29
C LEU A 135 10.80 -10.18 23.62
N ASP A 136 9.77 -9.38 23.31
CA ASP A 136 9.90 -8.19 22.46
C ASP A 136 9.30 -6.91 23.04
N GLY A 137 8.63 -6.99 24.21
CA GLY A 137 7.96 -5.86 24.85
C GLY A 137 6.69 -5.39 24.13
N SER A 138 6.17 -6.17 23.18
CA SER A 138 5.02 -5.78 22.35
C SER A 138 3.67 -6.03 23.00
N GLU A 139 3.59 -6.83 24.06
CA GLU A 139 2.31 -7.22 24.66
C GLU A 139 2.37 -7.31 26.20
N TYR A 140 1.38 -6.69 26.82
CA TYR A 140 1.13 -6.69 28.26
C TYR A 140 -0.22 -7.32 28.56
N LEU A 141 -0.34 -7.88 29.76
CA LEU A 141 -1.56 -8.38 30.34
C LEU A 141 -2.14 -7.32 31.29
N SER A 142 -3.46 -7.15 31.23
CA SER A 142 -4.25 -6.40 32.20
C SER A 142 -5.30 -7.34 32.84
N PRO A 143 -5.94 -6.97 33.96
CA PRO A 143 -6.96 -7.81 34.59
C PRO A 143 -8.14 -8.16 33.68
N THR A 144 -8.41 -7.32 32.67
CA THR A 144 -9.57 -7.41 31.79
C THR A 144 -9.23 -7.82 30.36
N GLY A 145 -7.95 -7.97 30.01
CA GLY A 145 -7.54 -8.22 28.63
C GLY A 145 -6.04 -8.17 28.40
N ARG A 146 -5.66 -7.81 27.18
CA ARG A 146 -4.28 -7.60 26.75
C ARG A 146 -4.12 -6.20 26.17
N ILE A 147 -2.94 -5.64 26.34
CA ILE A 147 -2.54 -4.36 25.77
C ILE A 147 -1.36 -4.61 24.84
N LYS A 148 -1.52 -4.29 23.56
CA LYS A 148 -0.54 -4.53 22.49
C LYS A 148 0.05 -3.20 22.03
N ILE A 149 1.33 -3.22 21.73
CA ILE A 149 2.09 -2.10 21.17
C ILE A 149 2.53 -2.51 19.78
N VAL A 150 1.99 -1.84 18.76
CA VAL A 150 2.24 -2.18 17.35
C VAL A 150 2.92 -1.02 16.64
N SER A 151 4.06 -1.27 16.01
CA SER A 151 4.74 -0.24 15.20
C SER A 151 4.12 -0.16 13.82
N HIS A 152 3.71 1.05 13.41
CA HIS A 152 3.15 1.33 12.10
C HIS A 152 3.93 2.41 11.37
N ALA A 153 4.25 2.15 10.09
CA ALA A 153 4.79 3.16 9.20
C ALA A 153 3.69 4.17 8.84
N VAL A 154 3.98 5.45 9.02
CA VAL A 154 3.09 6.56 8.64
C VAL A 154 3.14 6.75 7.14
N GLN A 155 1.97 6.68 6.50
CA GLN A 155 1.81 6.82 5.07
C GLN A 155 1.38 8.25 4.72
N SER A 156 2.22 8.95 3.96
CA SER A 156 1.94 10.28 3.41
C SER A 156 1.52 10.27 1.94
N MET A 157 1.47 9.07 1.33
CA MET A 157 1.12 8.87 -0.07
C MET A 157 0.16 7.69 -0.19
N GLY A 158 -0.80 7.77 -1.11
CA GLY A 158 -1.79 6.72 -1.31
C GLY A 158 -2.97 7.18 -2.16
N VAL A 159 -3.99 6.33 -2.24
CA VAL A 159 -5.27 6.69 -2.86
C VAL A 159 -5.99 7.64 -1.91
N SER A 160 -6.19 8.88 -2.35
CA SER A 160 -7.00 9.86 -1.63
C SER A 160 -8.46 9.73 -2.09
N ALA A 161 -9.39 9.64 -1.13
CA ALA A 161 -10.82 9.58 -1.42
C ALA A 161 -11.49 10.92 -1.13
N VAL A 162 -12.55 11.21 -1.88
CA VAL A 162 -13.44 12.35 -1.59
C VAL A 162 -14.11 12.08 -0.25
N LEU A 163 -13.95 13.03 0.67
CA LEU A 163 -14.58 12.97 1.98
C LEU A 163 -16.08 13.29 1.82
N PRO A 164 -16.97 12.67 2.60
CA PRO A 164 -18.36 13.11 2.68
C PRO A 164 -18.37 14.60 3.01
N GLU A 165 -18.98 15.41 2.15
CA GLU A 165 -19.05 16.85 2.41
C GLU A 165 -19.93 17.10 3.63
N ASP A 166 -19.36 17.84 4.57
CA ASP A 166 -20.11 18.42 5.66
C ASP A 166 -21.10 19.42 5.03
N ASN A 167 -22.40 19.14 5.14
CA ASN A 167 -23.47 19.99 4.60
C ASN A 167 -23.52 21.40 5.24
N SER A 168 -22.51 21.74 6.05
CA SER A 168 -22.30 22.99 6.77
C SER A 168 -21.65 24.09 5.92
N SER A 169 -21.07 23.78 4.74
CA SER A 169 -20.63 24.83 3.81
C SER A 169 -21.83 25.39 3.03
N PRO A 170 -22.07 26.72 3.05
CA PRO A 170 -23.14 27.29 2.24
C PRO A 170 -22.75 27.07 0.78
N LYS A 171 -23.49 26.19 0.09
CA LYS A 171 -23.54 26.15 -1.38
C LYS A 171 -23.70 27.59 -1.84
N GLN A 172 -22.65 28.22 -2.37
CA GLN A 172 -22.77 29.56 -2.95
C GLN A 172 -23.87 29.47 -4.01
N PRO A 173 -25.05 30.06 -3.78
CA PRO A 173 -26.21 29.75 -4.60
C PRO A 173 -26.25 30.57 -5.90
N ASP A 174 -25.13 31.17 -6.33
CA ASP A 174 -25.20 32.26 -7.30
C ASP A 174 -24.05 32.33 -8.33
N ARG A 175 -23.56 31.16 -8.80
CA ARG A 175 -22.85 31.14 -10.08
C ARG A 175 -23.60 30.25 -11.08
N PRO A 176 -24.14 30.81 -12.17
CA PRO A 176 -24.67 30.00 -13.26
C PRO A 176 -23.52 29.22 -13.90
N MET A 177 -23.39 27.97 -13.51
CA MET A 177 -22.41 27.04 -14.05
C MET A 177 -22.85 26.66 -15.47
N ARG A 178 -22.12 27.13 -16.48
CA ARG A 178 -22.40 26.77 -17.89
C ARG A 178 -21.99 25.31 -18.11
N LEU A 179 -22.99 24.45 -18.32
CA LEU A 179 -22.82 23.01 -18.56
C LEU A 179 -22.14 22.69 -19.91
N ASP A 180 -21.98 23.68 -20.78
CA ASP A 180 -21.48 23.51 -22.16
C ASP A 180 -19.95 23.53 -22.30
N ILE A 181 -19.21 23.76 -21.20
CA ILE A 181 -17.75 23.77 -21.20
C ILE A 181 -17.27 22.63 -20.32
N PRO A 182 -16.49 21.65 -20.83
CA PRO A 182 -15.80 20.70 -19.96
C PRO A 182 -14.78 21.47 -19.12
N HIS A 183 -15.14 21.74 -17.87
CA HIS A 183 -14.24 22.38 -16.92
C HIS A 183 -13.25 21.32 -16.46
N PRO A 184 -11.93 21.54 -16.60
CA PRO A 184 -10.96 20.67 -15.96
C PRO A 184 -11.25 20.76 -14.46
N GLN A 185 -11.80 19.68 -13.89
CA GLN A 185 -11.83 19.54 -12.44
C GLN A 185 -10.40 19.77 -12.01
N ALA A 186 -10.19 20.77 -11.15
CA ALA A 186 -8.89 21.07 -10.61
C ALA A 186 -8.35 19.77 -10.02
N SER A 187 -7.49 19.10 -10.78
CA SER A 187 -6.67 18.02 -10.29
C SER A 187 -5.76 18.71 -9.29
N ARG A 188 -6.25 18.81 -8.05
CA ARG A 188 -5.44 19.17 -6.91
C ARG A 188 -4.44 18.04 -6.76
N PHE A 189 -3.32 18.21 -7.46
CA PHE A 189 -2.05 17.69 -7.02
C PHE A 189 -1.74 18.40 -5.68
N ASP A 190 -2.47 18.06 -4.62
CA ASP A 190 -2.12 18.39 -3.24
C ASP A 190 -1.03 17.41 -2.77
N SER A 191 0.01 17.26 -3.60
CA SER A 191 1.26 16.61 -3.25
C SER A 191 2.23 17.75 -2.98
N GLN A 192 2.56 17.96 -1.70
CA GLN A 192 3.37 19.05 -1.13
C GLN A 192 2.57 20.24 -0.59
N GLN A 193 1.82 20.02 0.49
CA GLN A 193 1.71 21.06 1.51
C GLN A 193 2.84 20.85 2.52
N ASP A 194 3.87 21.69 2.37
CA ASP A 194 4.70 22.30 3.41
C ASP A 194 4.86 21.54 4.74
N ILE A 195 5.87 20.66 4.79
CA ILE A 195 6.48 20.17 6.04
C ILE A 195 7.60 21.13 6.47
N SER A 196 7.32 22.43 6.51
CA SER A 196 8.27 23.43 7.01
C SER A 196 7.55 24.42 7.92
N GLY A 197 7.27 23.96 9.13
CA GLY A 197 6.78 24.79 10.22
C GLY A 197 7.15 24.14 11.55
N SER A 198 8.39 24.34 12.01
CA SER A 198 8.78 24.01 13.39
C SER A 198 8.08 24.97 14.34
N THR A 199 6.98 24.50 14.91
CA THR A 199 6.42 24.98 16.18
C THR A 199 5.79 23.75 16.80
N THR A 200 5.85 23.63 18.13
CA THR A 200 5.29 22.56 18.97
C THR A 200 3.78 22.37 18.75
N SER A 201 3.38 21.84 17.61
CA SER A 201 2.00 21.57 17.22
C SER A 201 1.78 20.07 17.29
N ASN A 202 0.82 19.64 18.11
CA ASN A 202 0.32 18.27 18.15
C ASN A 202 0.20 17.74 16.72
N THR A 203 0.99 16.71 16.41
CA THR A 203 0.93 16.08 15.09
C THR A 203 -0.25 15.13 15.13
N THR A 204 -1.39 15.56 14.60
CA THR A 204 -2.56 14.68 14.45
C THR A 204 -2.32 13.70 13.31
N VAL A 205 -2.58 12.43 13.56
CA VAL A 205 -2.53 11.33 12.58
C VAL A 205 -3.87 10.64 12.50
N PHE A 206 -4.11 9.98 11.37
CA PHE A 206 -5.39 9.36 11.07
C PHE A 206 -5.22 7.84 10.92
N LEU A 207 -5.87 7.07 11.80
CA LEU A 207 -5.95 5.62 11.70
C LEU A 207 -7.11 5.24 10.80
N ALA A 208 -6.82 4.42 9.78
CA ALA A 208 -7.83 3.69 9.03
C ALA A 208 -8.12 2.38 9.74
N LEU A 209 -9.37 2.15 10.14
CA LEU A 209 -9.75 1.00 10.96
C LEU A 209 -10.78 0.13 10.25
N HIS A 210 -10.68 -1.18 10.48
CA HIS A 210 -11.70 -2.17 10.15
C HIS A 210 -12.13 -2.89 11.42
N GLU A 211 -13.43 -2.87 11.71
CA GLU A 211 -14.06 -3.56 12.83
C GLU A 211 -15.03 -4.60 12.27
N GLY A 212 -14.82 -5.86 12.60
CA GLY A 212 -15.79 -6.94 12.42
C GLY A 212 -16.49 -7.31 13.74
N PRO A 213 -17.31 -8.37 13.77
CA PRO A 213 -18.08 -8.70 14.97
C PRO A 213 -17.24 -9.14 16.18
N LYS A 214 -16.04 -9.66 15.95
CA LYS A 214 -15.19 -10.28 16.98
C LYS A 214 -13.79 -9.69 17.06
N SER A 215 -13.42 -8.83 16.12
CA SER A 215 -12.07 -8.31 15.99
C SER A 215 -12.09 -6.93 15.35
N ALA A 216 -11.09 -6.13 15.68
CA ALA A 216 -10.77 -4.91 14.96
C ALA A 216 -9.29 -4.89 14.66
N PHE A 217 -8.89 -4.27 13.55
CA PHE A 217 -7.47 -4.09 13.23
C PHE A 217 -7.24 -2.77 12.51
N CYS A 218 -6.00 -2.28 12.62
CA CYS A 218 -5.54 -1.09 11.95
C CYS A 218 -5.15 -1.42 10.50
N VAL A 219 -5.91 -0.87 9.54
CA VAL A 219 -5.59 -0.97 8.10
C VAL A 219 -4.32 -0.18 7.79
N GLY A 220 -4.14 0.97 8.44
CA GLY A 220 -2.93 1.78 8.30
C GLY A 220 -3.00 3.11 9.04
N LEU A 221 -1.84 3.78 9.08
CA LEU A 221 -1.65 5.07 9.74
C LEU A 221 -1.27 6.12 8.69
N TYR A 222 -1.99 7.25 8.68
CA TYR A 222 -1.91 8.23 7.60
C TYR A 222 -1.74 9.66 8.11
N THR A 223 -1.07 10.49 7.31
CA THR A 223 -0.90 11.92 7.62
C THR A 223 -2.16 12.75 7.34
N THR A 224 -3.09 12.25 6.52
CA THR A 224 -4.33 12.98 6.18
C THR A 224 -5.56 12.09 6.26
N LYS A 225 -6.68 12.69 6.66
CA LYS A 225 -8.02 12.07 6.73
C LYS A 225 -8.43 11.44 5.39
N ALA A 226 -8.18 12.13 4.27
CA ALA A 226 -8.57 11.67 2.94
C ALA A 226 -7.79 10.42 2.48
N LEU A 227 -6.52 10.28 2.88
CA LEU A 227 -5.73 9.08 2.63
C LEU A 227 -6.20 7.90 3.49
N ALA A 228 -6.44 8.14 4.79
CA ALA A 228 -6.99 7.13 5.68
C ALA A 228 -8.34 6.61 5.17
N TRP A 229 -9.21 7.53 4.74
CA TRP A 229 -10.51 7.17 4.17
C TRP A 229 -10.38 6.36 2.88
N GLY A 230 -9.47 6.75 1.99
CA GLY A 230 -9.18 5.98 0.78
C GLY A 230 -8.68 4.57 1.08
N ALA A 231 -7.90 4.39 2.15
CA ALA A 231 -7.48 3.07 2.61
C ALA A 231 -8.65 2.22 3.14
N CYS A 232 -9.55 2.81 3.94
CA CYS A 232 -10.78 2.14 4.38
C CYS A 232 -11.64 1.67 3.19
N LEU A 233 -11.86 2.54 2.20
CA LEU A 233 -12.64 2.20 1.01
C LEU A 233 -11.97 1.12 0.16
N LYS A 234 -10.63 1.15 0.07
CA LYS A 234 -9.86 0.11 -0.61
C LYS A 234 -10.00 -1.24 0.09
N ASP A 235 -9.91 -1.26 1.42
CA ASP A 235 -10.08 -2.48 2.22
C ASP A 235 -11.50 -3.04 2.09
N LYS A 236 -12.54 -2.18 2.20
CA LYS A 236 -13.92 -2.57 1.92
C LYS A 236 -14.06 -3.19 0.53
N ALA A 237 -13.56 -2.53 -0.51
CA ALA A 237 -13.68 -3.01 -1.88
C ALA A 237 -12.96 -4.36 -2.06
N TRP A 238 -11.85 -4.59 -1.34
CA TRP A 238 -11.17 -5.88 -1.35
C TRP A 238 -12.05 -6.99 -0.75
N LEU A 239 -12.75 -6.72 0.35
CA LEU A 239 -13.68 -7.66 0.97
C LEU A 239 -14.94 -7.90 0.13
N GLU A 240 -15.45 -6.87 -0.56
CA GLU A 240 -16.60 -6.98 -1.45
C GLU A 240 -16.32 -7.90 -2.66
N VAL A 241 -15.05 -8.01 -3.07
CA VAL A 241 -14.62 -8.93 -4.14
C VAL A 241 -14.67 -10.39 -3.69
N SER A 242 -14.37 -10.67 -2.41
CA SER A 242 -14.42 -12.05 -1.90
C SER A 242 -15.82 -12.48 -1.48
N ASP A 243 -16.60 -11.55 -0.91
CA ASP A 243 -17.83 -11.85 -0.20
C ASP A 243 -18.87 -10.74 -0.44
N ALA A 244 -20.13 -11.14 -0.63
CA ALA A 244 -21.20 -10.19 -0.90
C ALA A 244 -21.50 -9.30 0.33
N LEU A 245 -21.41 -7.99 0.14
CA LEU A 245 -21.84 -6.98 1.10
C LEU A 245 -23.31 -6.59 0.85
N VAL A 246 -24.08 -6.51 1.93
CA VAL A 246 -25.48 -6.05 1.93
C VAL A 246 -25.69 -5.02 3.03
N GLU A 247 -26.78 -4.24 2.95
CA GLU A 247 -27.15 -3.25 3.98
C GLU A 247 -26.02 -2.23 4.24
N GLU A 248 -25.48 -1.63 3.17
CA GLU A 248 -24.48 -0.56 3.28
C GLU A 248 -25.11 0.73 3.83
N GLU A 249 -24.48 1.27 4.86
CA GLU A 249 -24.86 2.50 5.53
C GLU A 249 -23.61 3.38 5.68
N ARG A 250 -23.71 4.65 5.28
CA ARG A 250 -22.64 5.64 5.39
C ARG A 250 -23.01 6.67 6.42
N ASP A 251 -22.05 7.02 7.25
CA ASP A 251 -22.25 7.93 8.38
C ASP A 251 -21.00 8.79 8.59
N VAL A 252 -21.15 9.84 9.40
CA VAL A 252 -20.07 10.72 9.84
C VAL A 252 -20.05 10.73 11.37
N LEU A 253 -18.97 10.20 11.94
CA LEU A 253 -18.72 10.14 13.38
C LEU A 253 -18.31 11.50 13.94
N GLU A 254 -18.11 11.53 15.26
CA GLU A 254 -17.53 12.66 15.99
C GLU A 254 -16.23 13.14 15.35
N GLY A 255 -16.04 14.47 15.31
CA GLY A 255 -14.90 15.09 14.65
C GLY A 255 -14.95 15.04 13.13
N ASP A 256 -16.15 14.90 12.53
CA ASP A 256 -16.34 14.78 11.08
C ASP A 256 -15.62 13.55 10.50
N MET A 257 -15.53 12.44 11.24
CA MET A 257 -14.78 11.26 10.78
C MET A 257 -15.65 10.33 9.93
N PRO A 258 -15.28 9.99 8.69
CA PRO A 258 -16.11 9.17 7.83
C PRO A 258 -16.19 7.73 8.34
N GLN A 259 -17.39 7.16 8.25
CA GLN A 259 -17.68 5.77 8.55
C GLN A 259 -18.54 5.15 7.46
N ILE A 260 -18.31 3.87 7.20
CA ILE A 260 -19.20 3.01 6.45
C ILE A 260 -19.40 1.71 7.22
N SER A 261 -20.64 1.25 7.32
CA SER A 261 -20.97 -0.05 7.87
C SER A 261 -21.74 -0.87 6.86
N ALA A 262 -21.48 -2.17 6.81
CA ALA A 262 -22.17 -3.08 5.92
C ALA A 262 -22.23 -4.47 6.55
N ARG A 263 -23.25 -5.25 6.20
CA ARG A 263 -23.37 -6.64 6.62
C ARG A 263 -22.74 -7.55 5.56
N LEU A 264 -21.75 -8.33 5.98
CA LEU A 264 -21.14 -9.38 5.19
C LEU A 264 -21.97 -10.66 5.33
N VAL A 265 -22.41 -11.25 4.21
CA VAL A 265 -23.24 -12.46 4.25
C VAL A 265 -22.47 -13.59 4.92
N GLY A 266 -23.03 -14.15 6.01
CA GLY A 266 -22.41 -15.21 6.80
C GLY A 266 -21.42 -14.76 7.88
N ASN A 267 -20.95 -13.52 7.84
CA ASN A 267 -19.87 -13.02 8.72
C ASN A 267 -20.27 -11.84 9.60
N GLY A 268 -21.51 -11.35 9.52
CA GLY A 268 -22.05 -10.33 10.42
C GLY A 268 -21.80 -8.91 9.94
N ARG A 269 -21.96 -7.92 10.82
CA ARG A 269 -21.78 -6.49 10.48
C ARG A 269 -20.32 -6.09 10.65
N HIS A 270 -19.80 -5.42 9.63
CA HIS A 270 -18.47 -4.82 9.60
C HIS A 270 -18.59 -3.31 9.50
N LYS A 271 -17.57 -2.61 9.99
CA LYS A 271 -17.44 -1.15 9.90
C LYS A 271 -16.03 -0.79 9.45
N TRP A 272 -15.94 0.19 8.57
CA TRP A 272 -14.69 0.85 8.21
C TRP A 272 -14.83 2.31 8.55
N PHE A 273 -13.88 2.84 9.30
CA PHE A 273 -13.95 4.21 9.79
C PHE A 273 -12.55 4.76 10.04
N VAL A 274 -12.48 6.09 10.10
CA VAL A 274 -11.25 6.81 10.42
C VAL A 274 -11.31 7.30 11.87
N LYS A 275 -10.19 7.23 12.60
CA LYS A 275 -10.02 7.91 13.89
C LYS A 275 -8.83 8.84 13.84
N ALA A 276 -8.99 10.05 14.37
CA ALA A 276 -7.91 11.00 14.54
C ALA A 276 -7.27 10.82 15.93
N PHE A 277 -5.94 10.84 15.99
CA PHE A 277 -5.18 10.78 17.23
C PHE A 277 -4.10 11.85 17.20
N ASP A 278 -3.95 12.58 18.31
CA ASP A 278 -2.80 13.43 18.52
C ASP A 278 -1.62 12.54 18.98
N VAL A 279 -0.49 12.62 18.28
CA VAL A 279 0.71 11.87 18.66
C VAL A 279 1.21 12.33 20.03
N ASP A 280 1.41 11.37 20.93
CA ASP A 280 1.73 11.60 22.35
C ASP A 280 0.68 12.44 23.09
N GLY A 281 -0.53 12.52 22.52
CA GLY A 281 -1.67 13.21 23.11
C GLY A 281 -1.94 12.64 24.48
N LYS A 282 -2.06 13.53 25.47
CA LYS A 282 -2.64 13.18 26.76
C LYS A 282 -4.14 13.13 26.53
N GLU A 283 -4.74 11.95 26.46
CA GLU A 283 -6.18 11.89 26.73
C GLU A 283 -6.38 12.50 28.13
N GLY A 284 -7.18 13.56 28.19
CA GLY A 284 -7.50 14.30 29.40
C GLY A 284 -8.58 13.60 30.22
#